data_AF-T1CI91-F1
#
_entry.id   AF-T1CI91-F1
#
_cell.length_a   1.000
_cell.length_b   1.000
_cell.length_c   1.000
_cell.angle_alpha   90.00
_cell.angle_beta   90.00
_cell.angle_gamma   90.00
#
_symmetry.space_group_name_H-M   'P 1'
#
loop_
_entity.id
_entity.type
_entity.pdbx_description
1 polymer ?
#
loop_
_entity_poly.entity_id
_entity_poly.type
_entity_poly.pdbx_seq_one_letter_code
_entity_poly.pdbx_strand_id
1 'polypeptide(L)'
;LQSGRRTLADFTGFAACGGFSYGDVLGAGRGWAASIRYNAALREQFQSFIADPDHFVLGVCNGCQMLSELKTLTPRRRGLAAFPPQHVRTIRSAPGHPWKSW
;
A
#
# COMPACT_ATOMS: atom_id res chain seq x y z
N LEU A 1 10.64 9.26 2.88
CA LEU A 1 10.90 7.94 2.25
C LEU A 1 11.92 8.06 1.10
N GLN A 2 11.55 8.52 -0.11
CA GLN A 2 12.46 8.46 -1.28
C GLN A 2 13.78 9.28 -1.14
N SER A 3 13.73 10.43 -0.49
CA SER A 3 14.92 11.25 -0.19
C SER A 3 15.67 10.82 1.08
N GLY A 4 15.31 9.68 1.69
CA GLY A 4 15.92 9.20 2.92
C GLY A 4 15.57 9.98 4.21
N ARG A 5 14.85 11.11 4.11
CA ARG A 5 14.50 11.96 5.27
C ARG A 5 13.66 11.28 6.37
N ARG A 6 13.01 10.17 6.06
CA ARG A 6 12.17 9.35 6.96
C ARG A 6 12.23 7.91 6.46
N THR A 7 12.15 6.95 7.38
CA THR A 7 12.08 5.52 7.06
C THR A 7 10.73 4.95 7.48
N LEU A 8 10.27 3.88 6.82
CA LEU A 8 9.01 3.21 7.21
C LEU A 8 9.12 2.50 8.57
N ALA A 9 10.33 2.11 8.99
CA ALA A 9 10.55 1.46 10.28
C ALA A 9 10.28 2.38 11.49
N ASP A 10 10.21 3.69 11.26
CA ASP A 10 9.91 4.67 12.31
C ASP A 10 8.41 4.74 12.68
N PHE A 11 7.56 3.92 12.05
CA PHE A 11 6.11 4.00 12.16
C PHE A 11 5.49 2.64 12.45
N THR A 12 4.36 2.62 13.16
CA THR A 12 3.53 1.42 13.36
C THR A 12 2.46 1.27 12.27
N GLY A 13 2.20 2.34 11.51
CA GLY A 13 1.11 2.37 10.54
C GLY A 13 1.41 3.20 9.29
N PHE A 14 0.87 2.76 8.15
CA PHE A 14 0.93 3.49 6.89
C PHE A 14 -0.47 3.69 6.30
N ALA A 15 -0.85 4.94 6.06
CA ALA A 15 -2.12 5.29 5.43
C ALA A 15 -1.89 5.90 4.04
N ALA A 16 -2.36 5.22 3.02
CA ALA A 16 -2.37 5.70 1.64
C ALA A 16 -3.71 6.41 1.36
N CYS A 17 -3.67 7.75 1.34
CA CYS A 17 -4.84 8.58 1.05
C CYS A 17 -5.31 8.44 -0.41
N GLY A 18 -6.58 8.80 -0.63
CA GLY A 18 -7.15 8.95 -1.98
C GLY A 18 -6.64 10.20 -2.70
N GLY A 19 -6.88 10.27 -4.02
CA GLY A 19 -6.47 11.38 -4.87
C GLY A 19 -6.29 10.92 -6.32
N PHE A 20 -5.61 11.73 -7.13
CA PHE A 20 -5.23 11.42 -8.51
C PHE A 20 -3.71 11.41 -8.62
N SER A 21 -3.05 10.42 -8.02
CA SER A 21 -1.59 10.37 -8.04
C SER A 21 -1.10 10.21 -9.50
N TYR A 22 -0.18 11.10 -9.91
CA TYR A 22 0.27 11.22 -11.32
C TYR A 22 -0.87 11.48 -12.32
N GLY A 23 -1.98 12.11 -11.89
CA GLY A 23 -3.15 12.36 -12.73
C GLY A 23 -3.85 11.09 -13.22
N ASP A 24 -3.56 9.94 -12.61
CA ASP A 24 -4.00 8.60 -13.04
C ASP A 24 -3.70 8.27 -14.53
N VAL A 25 -2.77 9.00 -15.15
CA VAL A 25 -2.44 8.91 -16.60
C VAL A 25 -2.01 7.50 -17.03
N LEU A 26 -1.43 6.72 -16.12
CA LEU A 26 -1.00 5.34 -16.36
C LEU A 26 -1.94 4.29 -15.74
N GLY A 27 -3.12 4.72 -15.31
CA GLY A 27 -4.05 3.94 -14.49
C GLY A 27 -3.91 4.30 -13.01
N ALA A 28 -5.06 4.40 -12.34
CA ALA A 28 -5.15 4.94 -11.00
C ALA A 28 -4.32 4.14 -9.97
N GLY A 29 -3.44 4.83 -9.23
CA GLY A 29 -2.51 4.25 -8.26
C GLY A 29 -1.30 3.50 -8.84
N ARG A 30 -1.23 3.29 -10.17
CA ARG A 30 -0.15 2.50 -10.81
C ARG A 30 1.18 3.24 -10.87
N GLY A 31 1.15 4.54 -11.21
CA GLY A 31 2.37 5.37 -11.21
C GLY A 31 3.02 5.44 -9.83
N TRP A 32 2.18 5.57 -8.79
CA TRP A 32 2.64 5.54 -7.40
C TRP A 32 3.22 4.17 -7.02
N ALA A 33 2.53 3.07 -7.32
CA ALA A 33 3.05 1.73 -7.07
C ALA A 33 4.37 1.47 -7.84
N ALA A 34 4.48 1.94 -9.08
CA ALA A 34 5.69 1.82 -9.89
C ALA A 34 6.88 2.56 -9.25
N SER A 35 6.68 3.78 -8.74
CA SER A 35 7.73 4.54 -8.04
C SER A 35 8.31 3.79 -6.83
N ILE A 36 7.48 2.99 -6.15
CA ILE A 36 7.91 2.13 -5.04
C ILE A 36 8.59 0.86 -5.57
N ARG A 37 7.97 0.17 -6.54
CA ARG A 37 8.48 -1.09 -7.10
C ARG A 37 9.86 -0.94 -7.75
N TYR A 38 10.10 0.16 -8.45
CA TYR A 38 11.35 0.38 -9.20
C TYR A 38 12.44 1.09 -8.41
N ASN A 39 12.17 1.48 -7.17
CA ASN A 39 13.18 1.97 -6.25
C ASN A 39 13.52 0.85 -5.25
N ALA A 40 14.72 0.26 -5.34
CA ALA A 40 15.10 -0.89 -4.52
C ALA A 40 14.96 -0.65 -3.01
N ALA A 41 15.39 0.52 -2.54
CA ALA A 41 15.33 0.88 -1.12
C ALA A 41 13.88 1.06 -0.63
N LEU A 42 13.01 1.69 -1.43
CA LEU A 42 11.59 1.79 -1.09
C LEU A 42 10.91 0.43 -1.13
N ARG A 43 11.19 -0.38 -2.15
CA ARG A 43 10.64 -1.73 -2.28
C ARG A 43 10.94 -2.57 -1.05
N GLU A 44 12.18 -2.59 -0.59
CA GLU A 44 12.58 -3.31 0.63
C GLU A 44 11.88 -2.76 1.88
N GLN A 45 11.83 -1.45 2.05
CA GLN A 45 11.13 -0.83 3.18
C GLN A 45 9.65 -1.23 3.23
N PHE A 46 8.94 -1.17 2.10
CA PHE A 46 7.53 -1.57 2.03
C PHE A 46 7.34 -3.08 2.20
N GLN A 47 8.23 -3.91 1.67
CA GLN A 47 8.19 -5.37 1.86
C GLN A 47 8.32 -5.75 3.34
N SER A 48 9.30 -5.18 4.03
CA SER A 48 9.51 -5.41 5.47
C SER A 48 8.35 -4.89 6.29
N PHE A 49 7.86 -3.68 5.99
CA PHE A 49 6.75 -3.06 6.71
C PHE A 49 5.45 -3.87 6.62
N ILE A 50 5.11 -4.35 5.42
CA ILE A 50 3.88 -5.12 5.17
C ILE A 50 3.97 -6.55 5.73
N ALA A 51 5.17 -7.12 5.84
CA ALA A 51 5.37 -8.47 6.34
C ALA A 51 5.29 -8.57 7.88
N ASP A 52 5.39 -7.44 8.57
CA ASP A 52 5.37 -7.34 10.02
C ASP A 52 3.92 -7.40 10.54
N PRO A 53 3.56 -8.36 11.40
CA PRO A 53 2.22 -8.47 11.97
C PRO A 53 1.88 -7.37 12.98
N ASP A 54 2.87 -6.63 13.52
CA ASP A 54 2.61 -5.55 14.46
C ASP A 54 2.30 -4.21 13.75
N HIS A 55 2.46 -4.18 12.42
CA HIS A 55 2.16 -3.02 11.59
C HIS A 55 0.78 -3.11 10.92
N PHE A 56 0.19 -1.95 10.65
CA PHE A 56 -1.06 -1.86 9.89
C PHE A 56 -0.93 -0.98 8.64
N VAL A 57 -1.69 -1.32 7.61
CA VAL A 57 -1.76 -0.55 6.37
C VAL A 57 -3.20 -0.24 5.99
N LEU A 58 -3.50 1.04 5.74
CA LEU A 58 -4.81 1.51 5.29
C LEU A 58 -4.70 2.12 3.90
N GLY A 59 -5.57 1.69 2.99
CA GLY A 59 -5.78 2.36 1.70
C GLY A 59 -7.14 3.02 1.63
N VAL A 60 -7.21 4.21 1.05
CA VAL A 60 -8.48 4.88 0.70
C VAL A 60 -8.46 5.25 -0.79
N CYS A 61 -9.50 4.86 -1.54
CA CYS A 61 -9.65 5.17 -2.97
C CYS A 61 -8.40 4.83 -3.82
N ASN A 62 -7.65 5.83 -4.31
CA ASN A 62 -6.40 5.66 -5.07
C ASN A 62 -5.31 4.92 -4.27
N GLY A 63 -5.28 5.13 -2.94
CA GLY A 63 -4.43 4.35 -2.04
C GLY A 63 -4.78 2.87 -2.02
N CYS A 64 -6.07 2.50 -2.14
CA CYS A 64 -6.45 1.09 -2.28
C CYS A 64 -5.90 0.47 -3.57
N GLN A 65 -5.88 1.24 -4.66
CA GLN A 65 -5.41 0.77 -5.96
C GLN A 65 -3.89 0.62 -5.96
N MET A 66 -3.16 1.59 -5.40
CA MET A 66 -1.71 1.50 -5.21
C MET A 66 -1.35 0.29 -4.34
N LEU A 67 -2.01 0.10 -3.19
CA LEU A 67 -1.73 -1.06 -2.32
C LEU A 67 -2.05 -2.39 -2.99
N SER A 68 -3.12 -2.47 -3.80
CA SER A 68 -3.44 -3.65 -4.61
C SER A 68 -2.30 -4.03 -5.56
N GLU A 69 -1.63 -3.05 -6.16
CA GLU A 69 -0.44 -3.29 -6.97
C GLU A 69 0.73 -3.76 -6.08
N LEU A 70 0.96 -3.16 -4.91
CA LEU A 70 2.05 -3.60 -4.03
C LEU A 70 1.85 -4.99 -3.40
N LYS A 71 0.65 -5.59 -3.45
CA LYS A 71 0.41 -6.96 -2.92
C LYS A 71 1.34 -8.02 -3.51
N THR A 72 1.81 -7.82 -4.74
CA THR A 72 2.74 -8.75 -5.40
C THR A 72 4.20 -8.58 -4.97
N LEU A 73 4.52 -7.54 -4.19
CA LEU A 73 5.88 -7.30 -3.71
C LEU A 73 6.30 -8.25 -2.60
N THR A 74 5.39 -8.88 -1.88
CA THR A 74 5.78 -9.78 -0.79
C THR A 74 6.50 -11.01 -1.37
N PRO A 75 7.75 -11.28 -0.97
CA PRO A 75 8.40 -12.52 -1.37
C PRO A 75 7.53 -13.67 -0.86
N ARG A 76 7.22 -14.64 -1.72
CA ARG A 76 6.67 -15.92 -1.28
C ARG A 76 7.76 -16.66 -0.48
N ARG A 77 8.01 -16.23 0.76
CA ARG A 77 8.88 -16.97 1.69
C ARG A 77 8.14 -18.28 1.99
N ARG A 78 8.78 -19.42 1.72
CA ARG A 78 8.25 -20.74 2.10
C ARG A 78 7.91 -20.71 3.60
N GLY A 79 6.62 -20.77 3.94
CA GLY A 79 6.13 -20.80 5.32
C GLY A 79 5.35 -19.56 5.80
N LEU A 80 5.36 -18.43 5.09
CA LEU A 80 4.53 -17.27 5.46
C LEU A 80 3.26 -17.26 4.59
N ALA A 81 2.09 -17.20 5.23
CA ALA A 81 0.82 -17.06 4.52
C ALA A 81 0.84 -15.80 3.63
N ALA A 82 0.29 -15.92 2.42
CA ALA A 82 0.00 -14.74 1.60
C ALA A 82 -0.91 -13.81 2.41
N PHE A 83 -0.47 -12.57 2.64
CA PHE A 83 -1.21 -11.47 3.28
C PHE A 83 -2.22 -11.92 4.35
N PRO A 84 -1.90 -11.89 5.66
CA PRO A 84 -2.94 -12.08 6.67
C PRO A 84 -4.05 -11.04 6.44
N PRO A 85 -5.31 -11.47 6.21
CA PRO A 85 -6.41 -10.60 5.80
C PRO A 85 -6.73 -9.50 6.83
N GLN A 86 -6.23 -9.62 8.06
CA GLN A 86 -6.45 -8.65 9.14
C GLN A 86 -5.60 -7.37 9.08
N HIS A 87 -4.44 -7.33 8.39
CA HIS A 87 -3.50 -6.20 8.51
C HIS A 87 -3.65 -5.10 7.44
N VAL A 88 -4.42 -5.36 6.36
CA VAL A 88 -4.63 -4.38 5.29
C VAL A 88 -6.12 -4.14 5.06
N ARG A 89 -6.59 -2.96 5.47
CA ARG A 89 -7.95 -2.50 5.16
C ARG A 89 -7.92 -1.59 3.95
N THR A 90 -8.79 -1.85 2.97
CA THR A 90 -8.97 -0.99 1.79
C THR A 90 -10.40 -0.48 1.76
N ILE A 91 -10.58 0.82 1.89
CA ILE A 91 -11.89 1.48 1.78
C ILE A 91 -12.00 2.02 0.36
N ARG A 92 -12.76 1.33 -0.50
CA ARG A 92 -13.12 1.81 -1.85
C ARG A 92 -14.54 2.36 -1.81
N SER A 93 -14.78 3.47 -2.51
CA SER A 93 -16.13 3.89 -2.83
C SER A 93 -16.77 2.84 -3.72
N ALA A 94 -17.84 2.19 -3.26
CA ALA A 94 -18.66 1.35 -4.12
C ALA A 94 -19.32 2.23 -5.22
N PRO A 95 -19.45 1.76 -6.47
CA PRO A 95 -20.25 2.47 -7.45
C PRO A 95 -21.70 2.54 -6.93
N GLY A 96 -22.20 3.74 -6.69
CA GLY A 96 -23.62 3.97 -6.39
C GLY A 96 -24.05 3.92 -4.91
N HIS A 97 -23.15 3.84 -3.92
CA HIS A 97 -23.56 3.89 -2.51
C HIS A 97 -22.86 5.03 -1.73
N PRO A 98 -23.60 6.07 -1.31
CA PRO A 98 -23.10 7.11 -0.44
C PRO A 98 -23.08 6.56 1.01
N TRP A 99 -21.88 6.36 1.55
CA TRP A 99 -21.57 6.31 2.99
C TRP A 99 -22.31 5.25 3.85
N LYS A 100 -21.87 3.98 3.79
CA LYS A 100 -21.97 2.99 4.88
C LYS A 100 -20.67 2.20 4.82
N SER A 101 -19.85 2.00 5.84
CA SER A 101 -20.03 1.89 7.29
C SER A 101 -18.68 2.13 8.00
N TRP A 102 -18.72 2.40 9.30
CA TRP A 102 -17.59 2.28 10.23
C TRP A 102 -16.87 0.92 10.13
#